data_AF-A0A536TFV7-F1
#
_entry.id   AF-A0A536TFV7-F1
#
_cell.length_a   1.000
_cell.length_b   1.000
_cell.length_c   1.000
_cell.angle_alpha   90.00
_cell.angle_beta   90.00
_cell.angle_gamma   90.00
#
_symmetry.space_group_name_H-M   'P 1'
#
loop_
_entity.id
_entity.type
_entity.pdbx_description
1 polymer ?
#
loop_
_entity_poly.entity_id
_entity_poly.type
_entity_poly.pdbx_seq_one_letter_code
_entity_poly.pdbx_strand_id
1 'polypeptide(L)'
;MVEYGRLMRYSIVQVATLVVAALWFAGASVSYAQTQTPTPAPTPENSSPAAEAQRQTSQPLNNAPIWREVRSGAPQVTTVRGRETNILIQPQGETWRALRVPVVFWGGMLFALSILGLAVFYLIRGPLDVPPEEKRDGRLIERFAPMDRYAHWLMAITWVTLAITGIILSLGKSVLLPLIGYTLFSWLAILAKNLHNFVGPILIVAIPFLAFRFVRDNGIGADDVKWFLNLKGYFKGHEHPSGRFNAGEKVVFWIVLVILSTLLLVSGLV
;
A
#
# COMPACT_ATOMS: atom_id res chain seq x y z
N MET A 1 31.46 -36.11 -10.01
CA MET A 1 31.03 -35.86 -8.61
C MET A 1 31.54 -34.54 -8.00
N VAL A 2 32.25 -33.66 -8.73
CA VAL A 2 32.82 -32.42 -8.16
C VAL A 2 31.97 -31.16 -8.43
N GLU A 3 31.02 -31.18 -9.38
CA GLU A 3 30.19 -30.00 -9.70
C GLU A 3 28.96 -29.79 -8.79
N TYR A 4 28.41 -30.85 -8.19
CA TYR A 4 27.24 -30.72 -7.29
C TYR A 4 27.57 -30.02 -5.96
N GLY A 5 28.84 -29.98 -5.54
CA GLY A 5 29.27 -29.34 -4.30
C GLY A 5 29.37 -27.81 -4.39
N ARG A 6 29.43 -27.23 -5.60
CA ARG A 6 29.62 -25.78 -5.80
C ARG A 6 28.29 -25.02 -5.78
N LEU A 7 27.20 -25.62 -6.27
CA LEU A 7 25.86 -25.01 -6.26
C LEU A 7 25.25 -24.93 -4.86
N MET A 8 25.55 -25.89 -3.99
CA MET A 8 24.97 -25.97 -2.64
C MET A 8 25.56 -24.94 -1.65
N ARG A 9 26.78 -24.45 -1.90
CA ARG A 9 27.46 -23.48 -1.03
C ARG A 9 26.96 -22.04 -1.21
N TYR A 10 26.42 -21.69 -2.39
CA TYR A 10 25.81 -20.38 -2.61
C TYR A 10 24.42 -20.27 -1.96
N SER A 11 23.65 -21.35 -1.93
CA SER A 11 22.29 -21.36 -1.35
C SER A 11 22.28 -21.10 0.16
N ILE A 12 23.23 -21.63 0.93
CA ILE A 12 23.23 -21.46 2.39
C ILE A 12 23.65 -20.03 2.77
N VAL A 13 24.65 -19.45 2.09
CA VAL A 13 25.12 -18.08 2.36
C VAL A 13 24.06 -17.05 1.94
N GLN A 14 23.36 -17.26 0.83
CA GLN A 14 22.29 -16.37 0.38
C GLN A 14 21.03 -16.46 1.27
N VAL A 15 20.66 -17.66 1.71
CA VAL A 15 19.55 -17.84 2.66
C VAL A 15 19.88 -17.24 4.02
N ALA A 16 21.11 -17.43 4.52
CA ALA A 16 21.55 -16.82 5.77
C ALA A 16 21.56 -15.28 5.70
N THR A 17 21.94 -14.71 4.55
CA THR A 17 21.96 -13.24 4.37
C THR A 17 20.55 -12.65 4.33
N LEU A 18 19.58 -13.35 3.71
CA LEU A 18 18.17 -12.92 3.69
C LEU A 18 17.48 -13.08 5.04
N VAL A 19 17.81 -14.12 5.81
CA VAL A 19 17.28 -14.33 7.17
C VAL A 19 17.84 -13.29 8.14
N VAL A 20 19.14 -12.95 8.04
CA VAL A 20 19.74 -11.89 8.86
C VAL A 20 19.15 -10.52 8.49
N ALA A 21 18.93 -10.23 7.21
CA ALA A 21 18.23 -9.00 6.80
C ALA A 21 16.80 -8.93 7.34
N ALA A 22 16.04 -10.03 7.30
CA ALA A 22 14.69 -10.11 7.86
C ALA A 22 14.67 -9.94 9.39
N LEU A 23 15.68 -10.47 10.10
CA LEU A 23 15.82 -10.33 11.55
C LEU A 23 16.25 -8.91 11.98
N TRP A 24 17.03 -8.21 11.16
CA TRP A 24 17.35 -6.79 11.39
C TRP A 24 16.13 -5.87 11.27
N PHE A 25 15.18 -6.19 10.38
CA PHE A 25 13.91 -5.46 10.29
C PHE A 25 12.97 -5.71 11.48
N ALA A 26 13.10 -6.84 12.17
CA ALA A 26 12.31 -7.16 13.36
C ALA A 26 12.83 -6.47 14.64
N GLY A 27 14.09 -6.01 14.66
CA GLY A 27 14.75 -5.42 15.82
C GLY A 27 14.47 -3.93 16.07
N ALA A 28 13.76 -3.24 15.16
CA ALA A 28 13.36 -1.86 15.37
C ALA A 28 12.18 -1.80 16.34
N SER A 29 12.52 -1.75 17.63
CA SER A 29 11.68 -1.53 18.80
C SER A 29 10.33 -0.86 18.51
N VAL A 30 9.27 -1.63 18.74
CA VAL A 30 7.88 -1.17 18.84
C VAL A 30 7.75 -0.33 20.10
N SER A 31 7.88 0.99 19.97
CA SER A 31 7.31 1.90 20.97
C SER A 31 5.81 1.88 20.78
N TYR A 32 5.11 1.15 21.63
CA TYR A 32 3.65 1.20 21.72
C TYR A 32 3.22 2.66 21.86
N ALA A 33 2.48 3.17 20.87
CA ALA A 33 1.80 4.44 21.00
C ALA A 33 0.83 4.32 22.18
N GLN A 34 1.01 5.15 23.21
CA GLN A 34 0.07 5.27 24.30
C GLN A 34 -1.33 5.56 23.72
N THR A 35 -2.27 4.67 23.99
CA THR A 35 -3.70 4.89 23.78
C THR A 35 -4.12 6.12 24.57
N GLN A 36 -4.34 7.25 23.90
CA GLN A 36 -4.98 8.40 24.50
C GLN A 36 -6.47 8.11 24.66
N THR A 37 -6.95 8.23 25.89
CA THR A 37 -8.38 8.22 26.23
C THR A 37 -9.14 9.27 25.41
N PRO A 38 -10.36 8.96 24.92
CA PRO A 38 -11.20 9.91 24.21
C PRO A 38 -11.32 11.24 24.96
N THR A 39 -11.20 12.36 24.27
CA THR A 39 -11.44 13.68 24.85
C THR A 39 -12.88 13.73 25.36
N PRO A 40 -13.12 13.99 26.66
CA PRO A 40 -14.46 14.14 27.21
C PRO A 40 -15.22 15.25 26.49
N ALA A 41 -16.54 15.11 26.38
CA ALA A 41 -17.41 16.17 25.85
C ALA A 41 -17.18 17.49 26.62
N PRO A 42 -17.23 18.65 25.95
CA PRO A 42 -17.03 19.94 26.61
C PRO A 42 -18.12 20.14 27.68
N THR A 43 -17.73 20.14 28.94
CA THR A 43 -18.60 20.55 30.03
C THR A 43 -18.76 22.08 30.00
N PRO A 44 -19.96 22.62 30.28
CA PRO A 44 -20.24 24.06 30.31
C PRO A 44 -19.48 24.84 31.41
N GLU A 45 -18.55 24.21 32.11
CA GLU A 45 -17.74 24.79 33.19
C GLU A 45 -16.72 25.84 32.72
N ASN A 46 -16.51 26.00 31.41
CA ASN A 46 -15.44 26.84 30.85
C ASN A 46 -15.90 28.22 30.34
N SER A 47 -17.18 28.57 30.42
CA SER A 47 -17.71 29.74 29.68
C SER A 47 -17.91 31.02 30.50
N SER A 48 -17.71 31.01 31.83
CA SER A 48 -17.89 32.23 32.64
C SER A 48 -16.57 32.79 33.18
N PRO A 49 -16.30 34.10 33.03
CA PRO A 49 -15.14 34.76 33.63
C PRO A 49 -15.04 34.56 35.16
N ALA A 50 -16.17 34.38 35.83
CA ALA A 50 -16.24 34.12 37.26
C ALA A 50 -15.72 32.72 37.64
N ALA A 51 -16.06 31.70 36.85
CA ALA A 51 -15.54 30.34 37.05
C ALA A 51 -14.03 30.26 36.78
N GLU A 52 -13.54 31.02 35.79
CA GLU A 52 -12.11 31.16 35.51
C GLU A 52 -11.35 31.77 36.69
N ALA A 53 -11.87 32.88 37.25
CA ALA A 53 -11.27 33.57 38.39
C ALA A 53 -11.24 32.68 39.66
N GLN A 54 -12.31 31.94 39.94
CA GLN A 54 -12.37 31.05 41.09
C GLN A 54 -11.45 29.83 40.95
N ARG A 55 -11.21 29.37 39.71
CA ARG A 55 -10.20 28.35 39.42
C ARG A 55 -8.78 28.84 39.66
N GLN A 56 -8.45 30.08 39.30
CA GLN A 56 -7.11 30.62 39.57
C GLN A 56 -6.79 30.67 41.07
N THR A 57 -7.80 30.87 41.91
CA THR A 57 -7.65 30.83 43.37
C THR A 57 -7.47 29.41 43.92
N SER A 58 -8.23 28.43 43.41
CA SER A 58 -8.24 27.06 43.95
C SER A 58 -7.20 26.13 43.30
N GLN A 59 -6.86 26.36 42.03
CA GLN A 59 -5.95 25.56 41.22
C GLN A 59 -5.07 26.47 40.36
N PRO A 60 -4.18 27.27 40.97
CA PRO A 60 -3.30 28.16 40.24
C PRO A 60 -2.45 27.37 39.22
N LEU A 61 -2.29 27.95 38.02
CA LEU A 61 -1.54 27.37 36.88
C LEU A 61 -2.15 26.11 36.23
N ASN A 62 -3.34 25.67 36.64
CA ASN A 62 -4.01 24.56 35.96
C ASN A 62 -4.62 24.99 34.62
N ASN A 63 -3.95 24.65 33.53
CA ASN A 63 -4.38 24.91 32.15
C ASN A 63 -5.22 23.76 31.54
N ALA A 64 -5.60 22.73 32.31
CA ALA A 64 -6.39 21.61 31.80
C ALA A 64 -7.71 22.02 31.11
N PRO A 65 -8.46 23.03 31.59
CA PRO A 65 -9.66 23.53 30.91
C PRO A 65 -9.38 24.06 29.50
N ILE A 66 -8.34 24.89 29.36
CA ILE A 66 -7.90 25.42 28.07
C ILE A 66 -7.52 24.29 27.13
N TRP A 67 -6.70 23.33 27.58
CA TRP A 67 -6.31 22.21 26.74
C TRP A 67 -7.47 21.27 26.36
N ARG A 68 -8.52 21.19 27.19
CA ARG A 68 -9.76 20.47 26.83
C ARG A 68 -10.50 21.17 25.70
N GLU A 69 -10.61 22.49 25.75
CA GLU A 69 -11.22 23.27 24.67
C GLU A 69 -10.40 23.19 23.39
N VAL A 70 -9.07 23.37 23.46
CA VAL A 70 -8.16 23.27 22.31
C VAL A 70 -8.28 21.92 21.61
N ARG A 71 -8.43 20.81 22.37
CA ARG A 71 -8.60 19.45 21.83
C ARG A 71 -10.05 19.09 21.48
N SER A 72 -11.02 19.96 21.72
CA SER A 72 -12.43 19.69 21.43
C SER A 72 -12.74 19.66 19.93
N GLY A 73 -11.88 20.27 19.11
CA GLY A 73 -12.14 20.49 17.69
C GLY A 73 -13.18 21.58 17.41
N ALA A 74 -13.61 22.33 18.43
CA ALA A 74 -14.55 23.43 18.28
C ALA A 74 -13.94 24.58 17.45
N PRO A 75 -14.71 25.16 16.52
CA PRO A 75 -14.35 26.40 15.83
C PRO A 75 -14.00 27.55 16.79
N GLN A 76 -12.91 28.24 16.49
CA GLN A 76 -12.38 29.40 17.18
C GLN A 76 -12.35 30.62 16.25
N VAL A 77 -12.15 31.81 16.82
CA VAL A 77 -12.13 33.04 16.03
C VAL A 77 -10.77 33.20 15.36
N THR A 78 -10.78 33.35 14.03
CA THR A 78 -9.59 33.61 13.21
C THR A 78 -9.94 34.63 12.13
N THR A 79 -8.96 35.41 11.70
CA THR A 79 -9.09 36.32 10.56
C THR A 79 -8.95 35.58 9.22
N VAL A 80 -8.39 34.36 9.23
CA VAL A 80 -8.18 33.55 8.02
C VAL A 80 -9.40 32.68 7.76
N ARG A 81 -10.00 32.82 6.58
CA ARG A 81 -11.12 31.98 6.12
C ARG A 81 -10.61 30.79 5.31
N GLY A 82 -11.07 29.59 5.63
CA GLY A 82 -10.75 28.37 4.90
C GLY A 82 -11.25 27.12 5.61
N ARG A 83 -10.96 25.94 5.03
CA ARG A 83 -11.29 24.65 5.66
C ARG A 83 -10.37 24.46 6.87
N GLU A 84 -10.97 24.19 8.04
CA GLU A 84 -10.24 23.94 9.30
C GLU A 84 -9.36 25.10 9.79
N THR A 85 -9.46 26.31 9.23
CA THR A 85 -8.63 27.46 9.62
C THR A 85 -8.97 28.01 11.00
N ASN A 86 -10.14 27.64 11.52
CA ASN A 86 -10.68 27.98 12.82
C ASN A 86 -10.57 26.84 13.83
N ILE A 87 -9.86 25.75 13.55
CA ILE A 87 -9.72 24.62 14.49
C ILE A 87 -8.27 24.54 14.94
N LEU A 88 -8.01 24.61 16.26
CA LEU A 88 -6.65 24.64 16.80
C LEU A 88 -5.96 23.28 16.72
N ILE A 89 -6.62 22.21 17.17
CA ILE A 89 -6.15 20.83 17.04
C ILE A 89 -7.28 20.03 16.40
N GLN A 90 -6.95 19.26 15.36
CA GLN A 90 -7.90 18.38 14.67
C GLN A 90 -7.95 17.00 15.35
N PRO A 91 -9.03 16.65 16.08
CA PRO A 91 -9.11 15.35 16.75
C PRO A 91 -9.14 14.19 15.75
N GLN A 92 -9.68 14.41 14.56
CA GLN A 92 -9.74 13.42 13.48
C GLN A 92 -8.35 13.14 12.91
N GLY A 93 -7.51 14.16 12.75
CA GLY A 93 -6.12 14.02 12.30
C GLY A 93 -5.29 13.20 13.28
N GLU A 94 -5.51 13.38 14.58
CA GLU A 94 -4.88 12.56 15.62
C GLU A 94 -5.37 11.10 15.59
N THR A 95 -6.68 10.88 15.42
CA THR A 95 -7.23 9.53 15.22
C THR A 95 -6.57 8.85 14.01
N TRP A 96 -6.45 9.56 12.89
CA TRP A 96 -5.78 9.03 11.71
C TRP A 96 -4.30 8.74 11.95
N ARG A 97 -3.57 9.66 12.61
CA ARG A 97 -2.16 9.46 12.97
C ARG A 97 -1.99 8.20 13.82
N ALA A 98 -2.86 8.00 14.82
CA ALA A 98 -2.85 6.84 15.69
C ALA A 98 -3.14 5.54 14.93
N LEU A 99 -4.06 5.55 13.97
CA LEU A 99 -4.37 4.39 13.11
C LEU A 99 -3.28 4.13 12.05
N ARG A 100 -2.68 5.17 11.48
CA ARG A 100 -1.68 5.07 10.41
C ARG A 100 -0.44 4.31 10.87
N VAL A 101 0.02 4.53 12.10
CA VAL A 101 1.23 3.88 12.62
C VAL A 101 1.15 2.35 12.54
N PRO A 102 0.16 1.68 13.17
CA PRO A 102 0.03 0.22 13.05
C PRO A 102 -0.32 -0.23 11.64
N VAL A 103 -1.12 0.54 10.87
CA VAL A 103 -1.43 0.21 9.47
C VAL A 103 -0.18 0.17 8.60
N VAL A 104 0.69 1.18 8.70
CA VAL A 104 1.95 1.23 7.94
C VAL A 104 2.89 0.12 8.38
N PHE A 105 2.95 -0.21 9.67
CA PHE A 105 3.74 -1.34 10.16
C PHE A 105 3.26 -2.68 9.58
N TRP A 106 1.98 -3.02 9.75
CA TRP A 106 1.44 -4.28 9.25
C TRP A 106 1.41 -4.35 7.72
N GLY A 107 1.10 -3.23 7.05
CA GLY A 107 1.18 -3.12 5.60
C GLY A 107 2.61 -3.30 5.08
N GLY A 108 3.60 -2.71 5.76
CA GLY A 108 5.01 -2.91 5.46
C GLY A 108 5.46 -4.37 5.67
N MET A 109 5.00 -5.01 6.74
CA MET A 109 5.27 -6.42 7.01
C MET A 109 4.64 -7.32 5.93
N LEU A 110 3.38 -7.08 5.56
CA LEU A 110 2.70 -7.80 4.49
C LEU A 110 3.46 -7.65 3.17
N PHE A 111 3.92 -6.45 2.83
CA PHE A 111 4.72 -6.21 1.63
C PHE A 111 6.05 -7.00 1.68
N ALA A 112 6.79 -6.92 2.79
CA ALA A 112 8.05 -7.66 2.95
C ALA A 112 7.85 -9.17 2.87
N LEU A 113 6.82 -9.70 3.53
CA LEU A 113 6.45 -11.11 3.49
C LEU A 113 6.01 -11.56 2.09
N SER A 114 5.34 -10.69 1.33
CA SER A 114 4.96 -10.99 -0.06
C SER A 114 6.19 -11.14 -0.96
N ILE A 115 7.17 -10.23 -0.83
CA ILE A 115 8.45 -10.32 -1.56
C ILE A 115 9.23 -11.57 -1.15
N LEU A 116 9.31 -11.85 0.16
CA LEU A 116 9.96 -13.07 0.66
C LEU A 116 9.25 -14.33 0.16
N GLY A 117 7.92 -14.35 0.17
CA GLY A 117 7.12 -15.47 -0.32
C GLY A 117 7.35 -15.73 -1.81
N LEU A 118 7.40 -14.68 -2.63
CA LEU A 118 7.74 -14.80 -4.05
C LEU A 118 9.17 -15.32 -4.26
N ALA A 119 10.13 -14.86 -3.46
CA ALA A 119 11.51 -15.34 -3.52
C ALA A 119 11.61 -16.83 -3.13
N VAL A 120 10.98 -17.23 -2.02
CA VAL A 120 10.93 -18.64 -1.58
C VAL A 120 10.22 -19.51 -2.62
N PHE A 121 9.09 -19.06 -3.16
CA PHE A 121 8.38 -19.75 -4.23
C PHE A 121 9.29 -19.96 -5.46
N TYR A 122 9.98 -18.91 -5.91
CA TYR A 122 10.92 -19.01 -7.02
C TYR A 122 12.06 -20.00 -6.74
N LEU A 123 12.61 -20.00 -5.53
CA LEU A 123 13.67 -20.95 -5.13
C LEU A 123 13.19 -22.41 -5.10
N ILE A 124 11.92 -22.65 -4.78
CA ILE A 124 11.34 -24.00 -4.75
C ILE A 124 10.95 -24.46 -6.17
N ARG A 125 10.32 -23.58 -6.96
CA ARG A 125 9.70 -23.96 -8.24
C ARG A 125 10.61 -23.77 -9.44
N GLY A 126 11.58 -22.87 -9.37
CA GLY A 126 12.39 -22.46 -10.50
C GLY A 126 11.64 -21.61 -11.54
N PRO A 127 12.25 -21.38 -12.71
CA PRO A 127 11.64 -20.59 -13.78
C PRO A 127 10.36 -21.24 -14.33
N LEU A 128 9.31 -20.43 -14.50
CA LEU A 128 8.09 -20.82 -15.22
C LEU A 128 8.34 -20.65 -16.73
N ASP A 129 9.15 -21.51 -17.32
CA ASP A 129 9.35 -21.56 -18.78
C ASP A 129 8.45 -22.64 -19.41
N VAL A 130 8.14 -22.46 -20.69
CA VAL A 130 7.47 -23.47 -21.50
C VAL A 130 8.45 -24.63 -21.70
N PRO A 131 8.05 -25.89 -21.42
CA PRO A 131 8.91 -27.04 -21.62
C PRO A 131 9.48 -27.09 -23.05
N PRO A 132 10.73 -27.56 -23.25
CA PRO A 132 11.36 -27.62 -24.57
C PRO A 132 10.50 -28.33 -25.63
N GLU A 133 9.76 -29.37 -25.23
CA GLU A 133 8.83 -30.08 -26.10
C GLU A 133 7.63 -29.25 -26.60
N GLU A 134 7.27 -28.17 -25.91
CA GLU A 134 6.14 -27.29 -26.24
C GLU A 134 6.58 -25.96 -26.90
N LYS A 135 7.90 -25.75 -27.08
CA LYS A 135 8.43 -24.55 -27.74
C LYS A 135 8.02 -24.55 -29.21
N ARG A 136 7.07 -23.68 -29.56
CA ARG A 136 6.47 -23.57 -30.90
C ARG A 136 7.49 -23.20 -31.98
N ASP A 137 7.27 -23.66 -33.21
CA ASP A 137 8.04 -23.44 -34.47
C ASP A 137 8.22 -21.96 -34.92
N GLY A 138 8.23 -20.99 -34.01
CA GLY A 138 8.41 -19.56 -34.32
C GLY A 138 7.20 -18.86 -34.94
N ARG A 139 6.10 -19.56 -35.21
CA ARG A 139 4.85 -18.95 -35.70
C ARG A 139 4.14 -18.20 -34.57
N LEU A 140 4.02 -16.88 -34.73
CA LEU A 140 3.33 -16.01 -33.79
C LEU A 140 1.90 -15.73 -34.26
N ILE A 141 0.98 -15.62 -33.30
CA ILE A 141 -0.38 -15.12 -33.52
C ILE A 141 -0.56 -13.83 -32.73
N GLU A 142 -1.37 -12.91 -33.25
CA GLU A 142 -1.70 -11.69 -32.53
C GLU A 142 -2.67 -12.02 -31.37
N ARG A 143 -2.16 -12.00 -30.13
CA ARG A 143 -2.98 -12.19 -28.92
C ARG A 143 -3.63 -10.90 -28.42
N PHE A 144 -2.96 -9.76 -28.64
CA PHE A 144 -3.38 -8.44 -28.16
C PHE A 144 -3.14 -7.39 -29.24
N ALA A 145 -4.16 -6.59 -29.56
CA ALA A 145 -4.03 -5.52 -30.53
C ALA A 145 -3.02 -4.45 -30.06
N PRO A 146 -2.44 -3.62 -30.96
CA PRO A 146 -1.52 -2.55 -30.54
C PRO A 146 -2.13 -1.62 -29.48
N MET A 147 -3.42 -1.31 -29.62
CA MET A 147 -4.12 -0.44 -28.70
C MET A 147 -4.34 -1.04 -27.31
N ASP A 148 -4.49 -2.37 -27.22
CA ASP A 148 -4.53 -3.11 -25.95
C ASP A 148 -3.19 -2.98 -25.22
N ARG A 149 -2.09 -3.10 -25.97
CA ARG A 149 -0.73 -2.98 -25.44
C ARG A 149 -0.44 -1.56 -24.95
N TYR A 150 -0.87 -0.53 -25.67
CA TYR A 150 -0.72 0.86 -25.22
C TYR A 150 -1.53 1.15 -23.95
N ALA A 151 -2.77 0.65 -23.87
CA ALA A 151 -3.57 0.77 -22.65
C ALA A 151 -2.87 0.09 -21.46
N HIS A 152 -2.30 -1.11 -21.68
CA HIS A 152 -1.56 -1.83 -20.66
C HIS A 152 -0.30 -1.07 -20.21
N TRP A 153 0.51 -0.56 -21.14
CA TRP A 153 1.72 0.19 -20.80
C TRP A 153 1.42 1.50 -20.07
N LEU A 154 0.37 2.23 -20.48
CA LEU A 154 -0.11 3.40 -19.76
C LEU A 154 -0.45 3.02 -18.31
N MET A 155 -1.23 1.96 -18.12
CA MET A 155 -1.60 1.46 -16.80
C MET A 155 -0.37 1.05 -15.99
N ALA A 156 0.52 0.25 -16.57
CA ALA A 156 1.70 -0.30 -15.91
C ALA A 156 2.66 0.79 -15.43
N ILE A 157 2.99 1.76 -16.29
CA ILE A 157 3.88 2.88 -15.94
C ILE A 157 3.26 3.73 -14.83
N THR A 158 1.95 4.03 -14.95
CA THR A 158 1.21 4.78 -13.93
C THR A 158 1.23 4.04 -12.60
N TRP A 159 0.88 2.76 -12.59
CA TRP A 159 0.80 1.94 -11.37
C TRP A 159 2.16 1.77 -10.72
N VAL A 160 3.21 1.42 -11.47
CA VAL A 160 4.57 1.25 -10.95
C VAL A 160 5.09 2.56 -10.34
N THR A 161 4.87 3.69 -11.03
CA THR A 161 5.27 5.00 -10.51
C THR A 161 4.55 5.31 -9.19
N LEU A 162 3.24 5.10 -9.11
CA LEU A 162 2.46 5.34 -7.90
C LEU A 162 2.81 4.38 -6.77
N ALA A 163 3.09 3.12 -7.06
CA ALA A 163 3.50 2.13 -6.07
C ALA A 163 4.82 2.49 -5.44
N ILE A 164 5.85 2.77 -6.26
CA ILE A 164 7.18 3.14 -5.77
C ILE A 164 7.09 4.41 -4.93
N THR A 165 6.43 5.44 -5.44
CA THR A 165 6.29 6.72 -4.73
C THR A 165 5.46 6.58 -3.45
N GLY A 166 4.36 5.80 -3.48
CA GLY A 166 3.53 5.53 -2.29
C GLY A 166 4.28 4.76 -1.21
N ILE A 167 5.11 3.78 -1.59
CA ILE A 167 5.99 3.04 -0.67
C ILE A 167 7.02 3.97 -0.05
N ILE A 168 7.68 4.83 -0.84
CA ILE A 168 8.63 5.83 -0.35
C ILE A 168 7.97 6.77 0.66
N LEU A 169 6.78 7.29 0.36
CA LEU A 169 6.06 8.22 1.23
C LEU A 169 5.54 7.54 2.52
N SER A 170 5.19 6.26 2.43
CA SER A 170 4.64 5.52 3.57
C SER A 170 5.73 5.00 4.51
N LEU A 171 6.75 4.33 3.96
CA LEU A 171 7.79 3.60 4.70
C LEU A 171 9.15 4.30 4.72
N GLY A 172 9.36 5.31 3.86
CA GLY A 172 10.68 5.89 3.65
C GLY A 172 11.28 6.54 4.91
N LYS A 173 10.47 7.09 5.82
CA LYS A 173 10.99 7.62 7.09
C LYS A 173 11.54 6.53 8.01
N SER A 174 10.93 5.36 8.03
CA SER A 174 11.33 4.26 8.90
C SER A 174 12.46 3.42 8.29
N VAL A 175 12.50 3.33 6.96
CA VAL A 175 13.40 2.42 6.23
C VAL A 175 14.52 3.17 5.52
N LEU A 176 14.20 4.19 4.71
CA LEU A 176 15.18 4.86 3.85
C LEU A 176 15.97 5.95 4.59
N LEU A 177 15.30 6.77 5.40
CA LEU A 177 15.93 7.89 6.11
C LEU A 177 17.12 7.45 6.98
N PRO A 178 17.06 6.36 7.78
CA PRO A 178 18.21 5.88 8.53
C PRO A 178 19.38 5.41 7.65
N LEU A 179 19.12 5.00 6.41
CA LEU A 179 20.12 4.46 5.48
C LEU A 179 20.83 5.56 4.67
N ILE A 180 20.08 6.57 4.20
CA ILE A 180 20.59 7.58 3.26
C ILE A 180 20.70 8.98 3.87
N GLY A 181 20.25 9.18 5.10
CA GLY A 181 20.27 10.45 5.82
C GLY A 181 19.22 11.46 5.36
N TYR A 182 19.09 12.54 6.14
CA TYR A 182 18.03 13.55 5.97
C TYR A 182 18.07 14.27 4.61
N THR A 183 19.25 14.67 4.13
CA THR A 183 19.39 15.46 2.91
C THR A 183 18.89 14.69 1.69
N LEU A 184 19.41 13.49 1.44
CA LEU A 184 18.99 12.66 0.30
C LEU A 184 17.54 12.23 0.42
N PHE A 185 17.10 11.87 1.63
CA PHE A 185 15.70 11.51 1.85
C PHE A 185 14.76 12.68 1.57
N SER A 186 15.13 13.91 1.93
CA SER A 186 14.33 15.11 1.62
C SER A 186 14.10 15.28 0.12
N TRP A 187 15.17 15.22 -0.68
CA TRP A 187 15.07 15.30 -2.15
C TRP A 187 14.21 14.18 -2.72
N LEU A 188 14.43 12.94 -2.28
CA LEU A 188 13.68 11.78 -2.72
C LEU A 188 12.19 11.89 -2.36
N ALA A 189 11.87 12.32 -1.13
CA ALA A 189 10.49 12.47 -0.67
C ALA A 189 9.76 13.60 -1.42
N ILE A 190 10.46 14.72 -1.72
CA ILE A 190 9.90 15.80 -2.54
C ILE A 190 9.58 15.29 -3.94
N LEU A 191 10.53 14.58 -4.57
CA LEU A 191 10.31 13.99 -5.90
C LEU A 191 9.13 13.00 -5.89
N ALA A 192 9.13 12.07 -4.93
CA ALA A 192 8.09 11.07 -4.81
C ALA A 192 6.71 11.70 -4.60
N LYS A 193 6.59 12.71 -3.74
CA LYS A 193 5.34 13.44 -3.51
C LYS A 193 4.82 14.08 -4.80
N ASN A 194 5.69 14.78 -5.53
CA ASN A 194 5.28 15.46 -6.76
C ASN A 194 4.84 14.44 -7.82
N LEU A 195 5.65 13.41 -8.06
CA LEU A 195 5.28 12.34 -8.99
C LEU A 195 3.96 11.68 -8.60
N HIS A 196 3.76 11.36 -7.32
CA HIS A 196 2.53 10.72 -6.86
C HIS A 196 1.29 11.60 -7.12
N ASN A 197 1.39 12.89 -6.79
CA ASN A 197 0.29 13.83 -6.96
C ASN A 197 -0.06 14.11 -8.43
N PHE A 198 0.94 14.16 -9.32
CA PHE A 198 0.70 14.44 -10.75
C PHE A 198 0.36 13.19 -11.57
N VAL A 199 0.88 12.02 -11.20
CA VAL A 199 0.58 10.75 -11.88
C VAL A 199 -0.74 10.15 -11.37
N GLY A 200 -1.13 10.40 -10.12
CA GLY A 200 -2.37 9.91 -9.54
C GLY A 200 -3.61 10.17 -10.40
N PRO A 201 -3.85 11.40 -10.88
CA PRO A 201 -4.95 11.72 -11.78
C PRO A 201 -4.97 10.94 -13.10
N ILE A 202 -3.82 10.41 -13.56
CA ILE A 202 -3.77 9.58 -14.78
C ILE A 202 -4.52 8.26 -14.56
N LEU A 203 -4.59 7.73 -13.33
CA LEU A 203 -5.38 6.53 -13.02
C LEU A 203 -6.87 6.72 -13.31
N ILE A 204 -7.40 7.94 -13.20
CA ILE A 204 -8.82 8.27 -13.49
C ILE A 204 -9.18 7.87 -14.92
N VAL A 205 -8.21 7.99 -15.84
CA VAL A 205 -8.41 7.62 -17.25
C VAL A 205 -7.89 6.20 -17.52
N ALA A 206 -6.74 5.83 -16.96
CA ALA A 206 -6.08 4.55 -17.27
C ALA A 206 -6.92 3.33 -16.83
N ILE A 207 -7.54 3.38 -15.65
CA ILE A 207 -8.37 2.28 -15.12
C ILE A 207 -9.58 2.00 -16.03
N PRO A 208 -10.50 2.96 -16.27
CA PRO A 208 -11.67 2.69 -17.11
C PRO A 208 -11.29 2.37 -18.55
N PHE A 209 -10.21 2.96 -19.06
CA PHE A 209 -9.71 2.67 -20.41
C PHE A 209 -9.26 1.22 -20.56
N LEU A 210 -8.46 0.71 -19.62
CA LEU A 210 -8.02 -0.68 -19.62
C LEU A 210 -9.19 -1.63 -19.32
N ALA A 211 -10.06 -1.28 -18.37
CA ALA A 211 -11.23 -2.07 -18.04
C ALA A 211 -12.15 -2.24 -19.25
N PHE A 212 -12.48 -1.17 -19.97
CA PHE A 212 -13.32 -1.22 -21.17
C PHE A 212 -12.73 -2.11 -22.27
N ARG A 213 -11.40 -2.08 -22.46
CA ARG A 213 -10.70 -2.91 -23.45
C ARG A 213 -10.86 -4.40 -23.16
N PHE A 214 -10.84 -4.80 -21.89
CA PHE A 214 -10.72 -6.20 -21.50
C PHE A 214 -11.97 -6.79 -20.83
N VAL A 215 -12.98 -5.99 -20.49
CA VAL A 215 -14.17 -6.46 -19.75
C VAL A 215 -14.92 -7.59 -20.46
N ARG A 216 -15.00 -7.55 -21.80
CA ARG A 216 -15.72 -8.55 -22.59
C ARG A 216 -15.07 -9.93 -22.50
N ASP A 217 -13.75 -9.98 -22.37
CA ASP A 217 -12.99 -11.23 -22.27
C ASP A 217 -12.86 -11.75 -20.83
N ASN A 218 -13.26 -10.93 -19.84
CA ASN A 218 -13.11 -11.22 -18.42
C ASN A 218 -14.44 -11.58 -17.73
N GLY A 219 -15.46 -11.96 -18.49
CA GLY A 219 -16.71 -12.51 -17.92
C GLY A 219 -16.46 -13.79 -17.12
N ILE A 220 -17.03 -13.86 -15.91
CA ILE A 220 -16.98 -15.05 -15.05
C ILE A 220 -18.07 -16.02 -15.49
N GLY A 221 -17.70 -17.27 -15.77
CA GLY A 221 -18.60 -18.32 -16.24
C GLY A 221 -18.36 -19.68 -15.59
N ALA A 222 -19.14 -20.67 -16.03
CA ALA A 222 -19.08 -22.03 -15.48
C ALA A 222 -17.71 -22.71 -15.64
N ASP A 223 -16.98 -22.39 -16.72
CA ASP A 223 -15.65 -22.95 -16.95
C ASP A 223 -14.59 -22.38 -15.99
N ASP A 224 -14.80 -21.17 -15.45
CA ASP A 224 -13.92 -20.60 -14.43
C ASP A 224 -14.06 -21.36 -13.10
N VAL A 225 -15.28 -21.78 -12.77
CA VAL A 225 -15.53 -22.64 -11.61
C VAL A 225 -14.83 -23.98 -11.78
N LYS A 226 -14.93 -24.61 -12.96
CA LYS A 226 -14.21 -25.86 -13.25
C LYS A 226 -12.69 -25.66 -13.17
N TRP A 227 -12.19 -24.52 -13.63
CA TRP A 227 -10.77 -24.18 -13.51
C TRP A 227 -10.34 -24.13 -12.03
N PHE A 228 -11.12 -23.48 -11.15
CA PHE A 228 -10.83 -23.45 -9.71
C PHE A 228 -10.89 -24.83 -9.05
N LEU A 229 -11.86 -25.67 -9.43
CA LEU A 229 -11.95 -27.04 -8.92
C LEU A 229 -10.74 -27.90 -9.33
N ASN A 230 -10.09 -27.56 -10.45
CA ASN A 230 -8.92 -28.26 -10.98
C ASN A 230 -7.59 -27.55 -10.68
N LEU A 231 -7.56 -26.62 -9.73
CA LEU A 231 -6.36 -25.83 -9.39
C LEU A 231 -5.14 -26.70 -9.00
N LYS A 232 -5.37 -27.91 -8.47
CA LYS A 232 -4.30 -28.86 -8.15
C LYS A 232 -3.49 -29.29 -9.38
N GLY A 233 -4.10 -29.31 -10.57
CA GLY A 233 -3.43 -29.63 -11.83
C GLY A 233 -2.37 -28.60 -12.20
N TYR A 234 -2.65 -27.31 -11.95
CA TYR A 234 -1.75 -26.20 -12.25
C TYR A 234 -0.38 -26.37 -11.57
N PHE A 235 -0.39 -26.77 -10.30
CA PHE A 235 0.85 -27.04 -9.54
C PHE A 235 1.61 -28.28 -10.03
N LYS A 236 0.98 -29.14 -10.82
CA LYS A 236 1.58 -30.32 -11.46
C LYS A 236 1.98 -30.10 -12.92
N GLY A 237 1.84 -28.87 -13.44
CA GLY A 237 2.20 -28.53 -14.81
C GLY A 237 1.09 -28.77 -15.84
N HIS A 238 -0.13 -29.08 -15.40
CA HIS A 238 -1.29 -29.24 -16.29
C HIS A 238 -2.40 -28.26 -15.93
N GLU A 239 -2.60 -27.25 -16.78
CA GLU A 239 -3.70 -26.30 -16.59
C GLU A 239 -5.02 -26.84 -17.16
N HIS A 240 -6.13 -26.60 -16.45
CA HIS A 240 -7.44 -26.86 -17.02
C HIS A 240 -7.70 -25.93 -18.20
N PRO A 241 -8.26 -26.39 -19.33
CA PRO A 241 -8.52 -25.54 -20.49
C PRO A 241 -9.22 -24.24 -20.13
N SER A 242 -8.72 -23.14 -20.69
CA SER A 242 -9.24 -21.79 -20.52
C SER A 242 -9.33 -21.05 -21.86
N GLY A 243 -10.15 -20.00 -21.91
CA GLY A 243 -10.26 -19.12 -23.08
C GLY A 243 -9.07 -18.15 -23.20
N ARG A 244 -9.33 -16.94 -23.73
CA ARG A 244 -8.33 -15.87 -23.86
C ARG A 244 -7.63 -15.53 -22.53
N PHE A 245 -8.39 -15.60 -21.44
CA PHE A 245 -7.93 -15.47 -20.06
C PHE A 245 -8.44 -16.62 -19.20
N ASN A 246 -7.59 -17.10 -18.29
CA ASN A 246 -7.97 -18.10 -17.29
C ASN A 246 -8.67 -17.47 -16.07
N ALA A 247 -9.23 -18.31 -15.20
CA ALA A 247 -10.00 -17.82 -14.05
C ALA A 247 -9.16 -16.98 -13.07
N GLY A 248 -7.87 -17.28 -12.93
CA GLY A 248 -6.93 -16.49 -12.12
C GLY A 248 -6.71 -15.08 -12.68
N GLU A 249 -6.48 -14.96 -13.99
CA GLU A 249 -6.35 -13.68 -14.70
C GLU A 249 -7.63 -12.84 -14.57
N LYS A 250 -8.81 -13.49 -14.66
CA LYS A 250 -10.11 -12.82 -14.47
C LYS A 250 -10.30 -12.32 -13.04
N VAL A 251 -9.82 -13.06 -12.03
CA VAL A 251 -9.82 -12.57 -10.64
C VAL A 251 -8.94 -11.34 -10.50
N VAL A 252 -7.76 -11.31 -11.13
CA VAL A 252 -6.91 -10.11 -11.13
C VAL A 252 -7.61 -8.94 -11.81
N PHE A 253 -8.30 -9.16 -12.93
CA PHE A 253 -9.10 -8.12 -13.60
C PHE A 253 -10.17 -7.53 -12.66
N TRP A 254 -11.01 -8.35 -12.05
CA TRP A 254 -12.11 -7.82 -11.23
C TRP A 254 -11.65 -7.28 -9.88
N ILE A 255 -10.80 -8.03 -9.16
CA ILE A 255 -10.39 -7.63 -7.81
C ILE A 255 -9.34 -6.52 -7.88
N VAL A 256 -8.26 -6.70 -8.64
CA VAL A 256 -7.14 -5.75 -8.63
C VAL A 256 -7.44 -4.53 -9.49
N LEU A 257 -7.80 -4.74 -10.76
CA LEU A 257 -8.01 -3.62 -11.69
C LEU A 257 -9.32 -2.88 -11.41
N VAL A 258 -10.44 -3.57 -11.20
CA VAL A 258 -11.72 -2.89 -11.01
C VAL A 258 -11.91 -2.45 -9.56
N ILE A 259 -11.92 -3.37 -8.59
CA ILE A 259 -12.29 -3.02 -7.20
C ILE A 259 -11.18 -2.25 -6.49
N LEU A 260 -10.00 -2.86 -6.31
CA LEU A 260 -8.93 -2.27 -5.49
C LEU A 260 -8.40 -0.98 -6.09
N SER A 261 -8.23 -0.92 -7.42
CA SER A 261 -7.76 0.32 -8.06
C SER A 261 -8.81 1.45 -7.99
N THR A 262 -10.11 1.15 -8.04
CA THR A 262 -11.16 2.16 -7.83
C THR A 262 -11.18 2.65 -6.38
N LEU A 263 -11.05 1.74 -5.40
CA LEU A 263 -10.94 2.13 -3.99
C LEU A 263 -9.72 3.03 -3.77
N LEU A 264 -8.57 2.67 -4.34
CA LEU A 264 -7.34 3.45 -4.25
C LEU A 264 -7.54 4.84 -4.88
N LEU A 265 -8.16 4.91 -6.06
CA LEU A 265 -8.49 6.15 -6.74
C LEU A 265 -9.38 7.08 -5.91
N VAL A 266 -10.50 6.54 -5.41
CA VAL A 266 -11.45 7.33 -4.60
C VAL A 266 -10.78 7.80 -3.32
N SER A 267 -10.05 6.92 -2.63
CA SER A 267 -9.32 7.27 -1.40
C SER A 267 -8.18 8.26 -1.62
N GLY A 268 -7.60 8.32 -2.82
CA GLY A 268 -6.54 9.28 -3.16
C GLY A 268 -7.06 10.67 -3.51
N LEU A 269 -8.35 10.82 -3.83
CA LEU A 269 -8.99 12.09 -4.17
C LEU A 269 -9.54 12.85 -2.95
N VAL A 270 -9.80 12.15 -1.84
CA VAL A 270 -10.38 12.70 -0.60
C VAL A 270 -9.34 12.90 0.49
#